data_AF-A0A5J9TSV1-F1
#
_entry.id   AF-A0A5J9TSV1-F1
#
_cell.length_a   1.000
_cell.length_b   1.000
_cell.length_c   1.000
_cell.angle_alpha   90.00
_cell.angle_beta   90.00
_cell.angle_gamma   90.00
#
_symmetry.space_group_name_H-M   'P 1'
#
loop_
_entity.id
_entity.type
_entity.pdbx_description
1 polymer ?
#
loop_
_entity_poly.entity_id
_entity_poly.type
_entity_poly.pdbx_seq_one_letter_code
_entity_poly.pdbx_strand_id
1 'polypeptide(L)'
;MTTKIKIQILVFIFAFTIFTTYQSLGEKDCHEEKKLVIAKCIATITNHGPYVPPNHSCRQVVESSDMVCICRTLSSSDEISVSGTKLARLADECGNPVPVGNNCGSKLDYSATIVAAITKAYS
;
A
#
# COMPACT_ATOMS: atom_id res chain seq x y z
N MET A 1 -44.67 26.18 5.46
CA MET A 1 -44.06 24.86 5.14
C MET A 1 -42.83 24.98 4.23
N THR A 2 -42.79 25.97 3.34
CA THR A 2 -41.70 26.22 2.37
C THR A 2 -40.35 26.59 3.00
N THR A 3 -40.32 27.24 4.17
CA THR A 3 -39.09 27.62 4.88
C THR A 3 -38.38 26.43 5.53
N LYS A 4 -39.13 25.48 6.11
CA LYS A 4 -38.55 24.27 6.74
C LYS A 4 -37.85 23.37 5.71
N ILE A 5 -38.46 23.24 4.52
CA ILE A 5 -37.88 22.48 3.40
C ILE A 5 -36.61 23.16 2.88
N LYS A 6 -36.61 24.50 2.73
CA LYS A 6 -35.42 25.26 2.34
C LYS A 6 -34.27 25.13 3.35
N ILE A 7 -34.58 25.14 4.65
CA ILE A 7 -33.59 24.94 5.72
C ILE A 7 -33.03 23.51 5.68
N GLN A 8 -33.88 22.49 5.54
CA GLN A 8 -33.42 21.10 5.40
C GLN A 8 -32.48 20.91 4.21
N ILE A 9 -32.84 21.46 3.04
CA ILE A 9 -32.00 21.39 1.84
C ILE A 9 -30.64 22.05 2.09
N LEU A 10 -30.62 23.22 2.75
CA LEU A 10 -29.38 23.93 3.05
C LEU A 10 -28.46 23.13 4.00
N VAL A 11 -29.04 22.49 5.02
CA VAL A 11 -28.30 21.62 5.97
C VAL A 11 -27.73 20.39 5.27
N PHE A 12 -28.50 19.76 4.37
CA PHE A 12 -28.02 18.63 3.59
C PHE A 12 -26.84 19.01 2.69
N ILE A 13 -26.94 20.11 1.95
CA ILE A 13 -25.83 20.59 1.10
C ILE A 13 -24.58 20.84 1.93
N PHE A 14 -24.72 21.49 3.09
CA PHE A 14 -23.59 21.78 3.97
C PHE A 14 -22.94 20.49 4.50
N ALA A 15 -23.73 19.53 4.97
CA ALA A 15 -23.25 18.22 5.42
C ALA A 15 -22.52 17.44 4.31
N PHE A 16 -23.04 17.47 3.08
CA PHE A 16 -22.40 16.83 1.93
C PHE A 16 -21.05 17.49 1.59
N THR A 17 -20.96 18.82 1.59
CA THR A 17 -19.68 19.52 1.32
C THR A 17 -18.63 19.26 2.40
N ILE A 18 -19.06 19.14 3.65
CA ILE A 18 -18.19 18.77 4.76
C ILE A 18 -17.68 17.33 4.57
N PHE A 19 -18.56 16.40 4.21
CA PHE A 19 -18.18 15.01 3.99
C PHE A 19 -17.21 14.82 2.81
N THR A 20 -17.40 15.55 1.71
CA THR A 20 -16.47 15.49 0.56
C THR A 20 -15.12 16.13 0.87
N THR A 21 -15.11 17.23 1.64
CA THR A 21 -13.85 17.86 2.07
C THR A 21 -13.11 17.02 3.10
N TYR A 22 -13.79 16.28 3.97
CA TYR A 22 -13.15 15.30 4.85
C TYR A 22 -12.45 14.17 4.08
N GLN A 23 -13.06 13.67 3.00
CA GLN A 23 -12.41 12.71 2.11
C GLN A 23 -11.20 13.30 1.37
N SER A 24 -11.17 14.62 1.15
CA SER A 24 -10.04 15.30 0.52
C SER A 24 -8.98 15.86 1.49
N LEU A 25 -9.29 15.90 2.80
CA LEU A 25 -8.35 16.31 3.86
C LEU A 25 -7.56 15.14 4.43
N GLY A 26 -8.02 13.90 4.22
CA GLY A 26 -7.14 12.75 4.24
C GLY A 26 -6.27 12.82 3.00
N GLU A 27 -4.95 12.93 3.19
CA GLU A 27 -3.98 12.69 2.14
C GLU A 27 -4.39 11.40 1.40
N LYS A 28 -4.44 11.41 0.06
CA LYS A 28 -4.79 10.21 -0.71
C LYS A 28 -3.82 9.11 -0.28
N ASP A 29 -4.27 8.20 0.57
CA ASP A 29 -3.46 7.06 0.93
C ASP A 29 -3.50 6.07 -0.23
N CYS A 30 -2.37 5.40 -0.46
CA CYS A 30 -2.24 4.39 -1.49
C CYS A 30 -2.64 3.00 -0.97
N HIS A 31 -3.49 2.88 0.07
CA HIS A 31 -3.79 1.57 0.65
C HIS A 31 -4.55 0.67 -0.32
N GLU A 32 -5.46 1.22 -1.11
CA GLU A 32 -6.19 0.45 -2.13
C GLU A 32 -5.28 0.07 -3.30
N GLU A 33 -4.39 0.98 -3.73
CA GLU A 33 -3.37 0.68 -4.74
C GLU A 33 -2.41 -0.40 -4.25
N LYS A 34 -1.95 -0.32 -2.99
CA LYS A 34 -1.12 -1.35 -2.34
C LYS A 34 -1.80 -2.71 -2.39
N LYS A 35 -3.08 -2.79 -1.96
CA LYS A 35 -3.84 -4.05 -1.98
C LYS A 35 -3.94 -4.59 -3.41
N LEU A 36 -4.18 -3.73 -4.39
CA LEU A 36 -4.30 -4.12 -5.78
C LEU A 36 -2.97 -4.64 -6.35
N VAL A 37 -1.86 -3.94 -6.10
CA VAL A 37 -0.51 -4.38 -6.47
C VAL A 37 -0.21 -5.74 -5.84
N ILE A 38 -0.45 -5.91 -4.54
CA ILE A 38 -0.22 -7.19 -3.86
C ILE A 38 -1.07 -8.29 -4.50
N ALA A 39 -2.37 -8.07 -4.69
CA ALA A 39 -3.27 -9.07 -5.25
C ALA A 39 -2.87 -9.50 -6.68
N LYS A 40 -2.42 -8.56 -7.52
CA LYS A 40 -2.08 -8.83 -8.94
C LYS A 40 -0.65 -9.31 -9.14
N CYS A 41 0.27 -8.95 -8.25
CA CYS A 41 1.71 -9.17 -8.41
C CYS A 41 2.29 -10.18 -7.42
N ILE A 42 1.50 -10.81 -6.53
CA ILE A 42 2.01 -11.68 -5.45
C ILE A 42 2.99 -12.74 -5.93
N ALA A 43 2.77 -13.34 -7.11
CA ALA A 43 3.66 -14.35 -7.68
C ALA A 43 5.09 -13.80 -7.96
N THR A 44 5.20 -12.51 -8.28
CA THR A 44 6.46 -11.81 -8.53
C THR A 44 7.09 -11.29 -7.25
N ILE A 45 6.28 -10.72 -6.34
CA ILE A 45 6.76 -10.00 -5.16
C ILE A 45 6.77 -10.85 -3.89
N THR A 46 6.43 -12.14 -3.96
CA THR A 46 6.41 -13.00 -2.76
C THR A 46 7.77 -13.07 -2.08
N ASN A 47 7.79 -13.10 -0.75
CA ASN A 47 9.03 -13.29 0.03
C ASN A 47 9.65 -14.70 -0.08
N HIS A 48 8.96 -15.64 -0.71
CA HIS A 48 9.46 -17.00 -0.93
C HIS A 48 9.99 -17.20 -2.35
N GLY A 49 10.94 -18.12 -2.51
CA GLY A 49 11.43 -18.55 -3.82
C GLY A 49 12.14 -17.47 -4.66
N PRO A 50 12.47 -17.79 -5.92
CA PRO A 50 13.14 -16.85 -6.83
C PRO A 50 12.21 -15.72 -7.30
N TYR A 51 12.78 -14.71 -7.96
CA TYR A 51 12.01 -13.69 -8.65
C TYR A 51 11.38 -14.26 -9.92
N VAL A 52 10.06 -14.10 -10.06
CA VAL A 52 9.31 -14.52 -11.25
C VAL A 52 8.87 -13.27 -12.02
N PRO A 53 9.18 -13.16 -13.32
CA PRO A 53 8.80 -11.99 -14.11
C PRO A 53 7.29 -11.71 -14.07
N PRO A 54 6.87 -10.43 -14.02
CA PRO A 54 5.46 -10.08 -13.89
C PRO A 54 4.68 -10.34 -15.19
N ASN A 55 3.42 -10.70 -15.04
CA ASN A 55 2.47 -10.75 -16.17
C ASN A 55 2.01 -9.33 -16.57
N HIS A 56 1.32 -9.21 -17.69
CA HIS A 56 0.84 -7.93 -18.21
C HIS A 56 -0.09 -7.19 -17.22
N SER A 57 -1.00 -7.91 -16.56
CA SER A 57 -1.93 -7.31 -15.60
C SER A 57 -1.21 -6.72 -14.38
N CYS A 58 -0.13 -7.35 -13.92
CA CYS A 58 0.68 -6.84 -12.83
C CYS A 58 1.43 -5.57 -13.25
N ARG A 59 2.05 -5.55 -14.43
CA ARG A 59 2.77 -4.36 -14.93
C ARG A 59 1.86 -3.14 -15.02
N GLN A 60 0.68 -3.30 -15.63
CA GLN A 60 -0.27 -2.19 -15.79
C GLN A 60 -0.66 -1.55 -14.45
N VAL A 61 -0.84 -2.36 -13.41
CA VAL A 61 -1.16 -1.84 -12.07
C VAL A 61 0.03 -1.12 -11.47
N VAL A 62 1.25 -1.68 -11.59
CA VAL A 62 2.47 -1.05 -11.06
C VAL A 62 2.76 0.28 -11.77
N GLU A 63 2.57 0.34 -13.08
CA GLU A 63 2.73 1.56 -13.90
C GLU A 63 1.76 2.67 -13.49
N SER A 64 0.55 2.32 -13.03
CA SER A 64 -0.49 3.29 -12.66
C SER A 64 -0.56 3.61 -11.16
N SER A 65 0.30 3.01 -10.32
CA SER A 65 0.22 3.15 -8.86
C SER A 65 1.31 4.09 -8.32
N ASP A 66 1.08 4.67 -7.15
CA ASP A 66 2.09 5.39 -6.38
C ASP A 66 3.00 4.39 -5.66
N MET A 67 4.00 3.87 -6.39
CA MET A 67 4.95 2.90 -5.85
C MET A 67 5.76 3.46 -4.68
N VAL A 68 5.98 4.78 -4.61
CA VAL A 68 6.71 5.41 -3.48
C VAL A 68 5.86 5.36 -2.21
N CYS A 69 4.58 5.73 -2.29
CA CYS A 69 3.64 5.62 -1.18
C CYS A 69 3.46 4.15 -0.75
N ILE A 70 3.25 3.24 -1.70
CA ILE A 70 3.05 1.81 -1.42
C ILE A 70 4.24 1.26 -0.65
N CYS A 71 5.43 1.61 -1.11
CA CYS A 71 6.68 1.14 -0.54
C CYS A 71 6.92 1.69 0.88
N ARG A 72 6.51 2.93 1.15
CA ARG A 72 6.55 3.54 2.49
C ARG A 72 5.48 3.00 3.44
N THR A 73 4.34 2.57 2.91
CA THR A 73 3.18 2.08 3.69
C THR A 73 3.10 0.55 3.76
N LEU A 74 4.14 -0.14 3.28
CA LEU A 74 4.28 -1.58 3.41
C LEU A 74 4.47 -1.90 4.90
N SER A 75 3.54 -2.67 5.46
CA SER A 75 3.50 -2.99 6.89
C SER A 75 4.21 -4.31 7.19
N SER A 76 4.55 -4.54 8.45
CA SER A 76 5.15 -5.81 8.87
C SER A 76 4.27 -7.03 8.58
N SER A 77 2.95 -6.86 8.53
CA SER A 77 2.03 -7.93 8.11
C SER A 77 2.07 -8.20 6.61
N ASP A 78 2.29 -7.17 5.79
CA ASP A 78 2.47 -7.36 4.34
C ASP A 78 3.77 -8.15 4.08
N GLU A 79 4.83 -7.85 4.84
CA GLU A 79 6.16 -8.46 4.72
C GLU A 79 6.21 -9.96 5.09
N ILE A 80 5.16 -10.47 5.76
CA ILE A 80 4.99 -11.92 5.99
C ILE A 80 4.83 -12.68 4.66
N SER A 81 4.34 -12.03 3.62
CA SER A 81 4.09 -12.65 2.31
C SER A 81 4.78 -11.94 1.13
N VAL A 82 5.16 -10.67 1.31
CA VAL A 82 5.72 -9.79 0.28
C VAL A 82 7.17 -9.46 0.62
N SER A 83 8.05 -9.51 -0.37
CA SER A 83 9.42 -9.01 -0.29
C SER A 83 9.48 -7.58 -0.79
N GLY A 84 9.85 -6.66 0.10
CA GLY A 84 10.09 -5.26 -0.25
C GLY A 84 11.16 -5.08 -1.33
N THR A 85 12.20 -5.92 -1.34
CA THR A 85 13.25 -5.88 -2.38
C THR A 85 12.74 -6.33 -3.74
N LYS A 86 11.92 -7.38 -3.81
CA LYS A 86 11.28 -7.80 -5.07
C LYS A 86 10.25 -6.78 -5.55
N LEU A 87 9.54 -6.12 -4.63
CA LEU A 87 8.61 -5.05 -4.96
C LEU A 87 9.33 -3.84 -5.56
N ALA A 88 10.43 -3.39 -4.95
CA ALA A 88 11.25 -2.30 -5.47
C ALA A 88 11.84 -2.63 -6.86
N ARG A 89 12.33 -3.86 -7.03
CA ARG A 89 12.80 -4.35 -8.34
C ARG A 89 11.68 -4.36 -9.39
N LEU A 90 10.49 -4.84 -9.02
CA LEU A 90 9.33 -4.83 -9.92
C LEU A 90 8.96 -3.40 -10.34
N ALA A 91 9.01 -2.45 -9.42
CA ALA A 91 8.73 -1.04 -9.69
C ALA A 91 9.70 -0.47 -10.73
N ASP A 92 11.00 -0.75 -10.58
CA ASP A 92 12.05 -0.38 -11.52
C ASP A 92 11.85 -1.04 -12.90
N GLU A 93 11.59 -2.35 -12.96
CA GLU A 93 11.33 -3.09 -14.20
C GLU A 93 10.06 -2.60 -14.94
N CYS A 94 9.12 -1.95 -14.25
CA CYS A 94 7.91 -1.36 -14.84
C CYS A 94 8.04 0.15 -15.13
N GLY A 95 9.24 0.74 -14.99
CA GLY A 95 9.46 2.16 -15.25
C GLY A 95 8.87 3.10 -14.20
N ASN A 96 8.56 2.60 -13.00
CA ASN A 96 8.05 3.37 -11.86
C ASN A 96 8.96 3.18 -10.63
N PRO A 97 10.25 3.56 -10.70
CA PRO A 97 11.23 3.23 -9.69
C PRO A 97 10.99 3.97 -8.37
N VAL A 98 11.22 3.28 -7.26
CA VAL A 98 11.26 3.91 -5.93
C VAL A 98 12.64 4.54 -5.71
N PRO A 99 12.73 5.79 -5.20
CA PRO A 99 14.01 6.46 -4.96
C PRO A 99 14.98 5.64 -4.11
N VAL A 100 16.24 5.58 -4.55
CA VAL A 100 17.33 4.92 -3.81
C VAL A 100 17.48 5.52 -2.40
N GLY A 101 17.58 4.66 -1.39
CA GLY A 101 17.66 5.07 0.02
C GLY A 101 16.36 4.93 0.81
N ASN A 102 15.20 4.83 0.14
CA ASN A 102 13.97 4.37 0.76
C ASN A 102 13.93 2.84 0.73
N ASN A 103 14.24 2.19 1.86
CA ASN A 103 13.97 0.77 2.00
C ASN A 103 12.46 0.55 1.85
N CYS A 104 12.08 -0.42 1.02
CA CYS A 104 10.68 -0.76 0.84
C CYS A 104 10.18 -1.57 2.02
N GLY A 105 9.24 -0.99 2.76
CA GLY A 105 8.77 -1.51 4.03
C GLY A 105 9.75 -1.34 5.17
N SER A 106 9.48 -2.09 6.23
CA SER A 106 10.25 -2.09 7.45
C SER A 106 11.49 -2.97 7.31
N LYS A 107 12.61 -2.55 7.90
CA LYS A 107 13.84 -3.37 7.99
C LYS A 107 13.69 -4.53 9.00
N LEU A 108 12.50 -5.12 9.11
CA LEU A 108 12.23 -6.24 9.97
C LEU A 108 12.50 -7.50 9.15
N ASP A 109 13.78 -7.87 9.09
CA ASP A 109 14.16 -9.24 8.79
C ASP A 109 13.39 -10.14 9.76
N TYR A 110 12.34 -10.81 9.27
CA TYR A 110 11.51 -11.72 10.06
C TYR A 110 12.36 -12.86 10.65
N SER A 111 13.50 -13.17 10.02
CA SER A 111 14.53 -14.06 10.56
C SER A 111 15.12 -13.54 11.87
N ALA A 112 15.43 -12.24 11.98
CA ALA A 112 16.01 -11.66 13.19
C ALA A 112 14.99 -11.60 14.34
N THR A 113 13.72 -11.30 14.04
CA THR A 113 12.66 -11.23 15.05
C THR A 113 12.20 -12.62 15.52
N ILE A 114 12.07 -13.60 14.61
CA ILE A 114 11.80 -14.99 14.99
C ILE A 114 12.98 -15.54 15.80
N VAL A 115 14.22 -15.35 15.34
CA VAL A 115 15.41 -15.80 16.11
C VAL A 115 15.42 -15.14 17.48
N ALA A 116 15.17 -13.83 17.59
CA ALA A 116 15.08 -13.15 18.88
C ALA A 116 13.95 -13.70 19.77
N ALA A 117 12.77 -13.99 19.20
CA ALA A 117 11.65 -14.55 19.94
C ALA A 117 11.92 -16.00 20.41
N ILE A 118 12.54 -16.82 19.56
CA ILE A 118 12.94 -18.20 19.89
C ILE A 118 14.06 -18.18 20.93
N THR A 119 15.12 -17.39 20.75
CA THR A 119 16.21 -17.28 21.73
C THR A 119 15.71 -16.84 23.10
N LYS A 120 14.71 -15.94 23.15
CA LYS A 120 14.11 -15.49 24.42
C LYS A 120 13.15 -16.52 25.04
N ALA A 121 12.61 -17.45 24.27
CA ALA A 121 11.72 -18.51 24.76
C ALA A 121 12.49 -19.74 25.30
N TYR A 122 13.75 -19.93 24.89
CA TYR A 122 14.60 -21.06 25.28
C TYR A 122 15.80 -20.67 26.19
N SER A 123 15.80 -19.45 26.73
CA SER A 123 16.72 -18.97 27.78
C SER A 123 15.97 -18.72 29.08
#